data_AF-A0A978TLJ1-F1
#
_entry.id   AF-A0A978TLJ1-F1
#
_cell.length_a   1.000
_cell.length_b   1.000
_cell.length_c   1.000
_cell.angle_alpha   90.00
_cell.angle_beta   90.00
_cell.angle_gamma   90.00
#
_symmetry.space_group_name_H-M   'P 1'
#
loop_
_entity.id
_entity.type
_entity.pdbx_description
1 polymer ?
#
loop_
_entity_poly.entity_id
_entity_poly.type
_entity_poly.pdbx_seq_one_letter_code
_entity_poly.pdbx_strand_id
1 'polypeptide(L)'
;MPYTTQPTEYSQRLYPWAIARLLPDLQQSIVGRFRTPADAEGHLLCLRRLIPNARFVLFFDRDPDLAPQVEVTSIVRPVRLTHL
;
A
#
# COMPACT_ATOMS: atom_id res chain seq x y z
N MET A 1 3.74 -21.17 -11.66
CA MET A 1 4.24 -20.78 -10.33
C MET A 1 4.45 -19.27 -10.34
N PRO A 2 3.51 -18.46 -9.85
CA PRO A 2 3.71 -17.02 -9.75
C PRO A 2 4.53 -16.74 -8.49
N TYR A 3 5.82 -16.48 -8.66
CA TYR A 3 6.57 -15.79 -7.61
C TYR A 3 6.07 -14.34 -7.62
N THR A 4 5.14 -14.01 -6.74
CA THR A 4 4.90 -12.60 -6.43
C THR A 4 6.14 -12.15 -5.67
N THR A 5 7.06 -11.45 -6.34
CA THR A 5 8.19 -10.80 -5.67
C THR A 5 7.61 -9.70 -4.80
N GLN A 6 7.21 -10.06 -3.58
CA GLN A 6 6.88 -9.10 -2.55
C GLN A 6 8.16 -8.32 -2.28
N PRO A 7 8.14 -6.98 -2.33
CA PRO A 7 9.31 -6.18 -2.00
C PRO A 7 9.74 -6.54 -0.58
N THR A 8 10.94 -7.10 -0.45
CA THR A 8 11.56 -7.43 0.84
C THR A 8 11.53 -6.20 1.74
N GLU A 9 11.24 -6.38 3.03
CA GLU A 9 11.10 -5.31 4.04
C GLU A 9 12.24 -4.27 3.99
N TYR A 10 13.44 -4.72 3.63
CA TYR A 10 14.61 -3.88 3.41
C TYR A 10 14.39 -2.77 2.37
N SER A 11 13.76 -3.11 1.24
CA SER A 11 13.44 -2.14 0.19
C SER A 11 12.44 -1.10 0.68
N GLN A 12 11.49 -1.48 1.54
CA GLN A 12 10.49 -0.54 2.08
C GLN A 12 11.13 0.50 3.01
N ARG A 13 12.15 0.11 3.78
CA ARG A 13 12.94 1.02 4.63
C ARG A 13 13.74 2.06 3.83
N LEU A 14 14.13 1.73 2.60
CA LEU A 14 14.89 2.63 1.71
C LEU A 14 14.03 3.71 1.04
N TYR A 15 12.71 3.50 0.96
CA TYR A 15 11.77 4.43 0.33
C TYR A 15 10.66 4.82 1.32
N PRO A 16 10.99 5.64 2.33
CA PRO A 16 10.07 5.95 3.42
C PRO A 16 8.97 6.96 3.03
N TRP A 17 9.07 7.59 1.85
CA TRP A 17 8.04 8.50 1.37
C TRP A 17 7.08 7.76 0.45
N ALA A 18 5.78 7.83 0.71
CA ALA A 18 4.78 7.13 -0.09
C ALA A 18 3.65 8.08 -0.50
N ILE A 19 3.20 7.94 -1.74
CA ILE A 19 2.00 8.62 -2.24
C ILE A 19 0.88 7.59 -2.34
N ALA A 20 -0.21 7.82 -1.61
CA ALA A 20 -1.45 7.06 -1.78
C ALA A 20 -2.49 7.87 -2.56
N ARG A 21 -3.27 7.17 -3.38
CA ARG A 21 -4.52 7.67 -3.93
C ARG A 21 -5.67 7.23 -3.04
N LEU A 22 -6.56 8.16 -2.71
CA LEU A 22 -7.79 7.87 -2.00
C LEU A 22 -8.89 7.52 -3.00
N LEU A 23 -9.52 6.36 -2.79
CA LEU A 23 -10.64 5.87 -3.58
C LEU A 23 -11.97 6.14 -2.84
N PRO A 24 -13.11 6.17 -3.56
CA PRO A 24 -14.43 6.51 -3.01
C PRO A 24 -15.04 5.51 -2.01
N ASP A 25 -14.27 4.59 -1.43
CA ASP A 25 -14.73 3.58 -0.48
C ASP A 25 -13.86 3.54 0.78
N LEU A 26 -13.30 4.68 1.17
CA LEU A 26 -12.29 4.80 2.25
C LEU A 26 -11.03 3.94 2.00
N GLN A 27 -10.89 3.39 0.80
CA GLN A 27 -9.74 2.62 0.38
C GLN A 27 -8.61 3.54 -0.05
N GLN A 28 -7.38 3.10 0.20
CA GLN A 28 -6.16 3.77 -0.23
C GLN A 28 -5.29 2.82 -1.03
N SER A 29 -4.80 3.28 -2.18
CA SER A 29 -3.85 2.52 -2.99
C SER A 29 -2.52 3.26 -3.07
N ILE A 30 -1.42 2.59 -2.72
CA ILE A 30 -0.07 3.14 -2.87
C ILE A 30 0.23 3.25 -4.37
N VAL A 31 0.47 4.48 -4.84
CA VAL A 31 0.80 4.80 -6.24
C VAL A 31 2.31 4.71 -6.46
N GLY A 32 3.09 5.09 -5.45
CA GLY A 32 4.55 5.01 -5.52
C GLY A 32 5.21 5.27 -4.18
N ARG A 33 6.42 4.71 -4.02
CA ARG A 33 7.33 4.99 -2.90
C ARG A 33 8.59 5.69 -3.42
N PHE A 34 9.12 6.60 -2.63
CA PHE A 34 10.19 7.53 -2.98
C PHE A 34 11.21 7.58 -1.84
N ARG A 35 12.47 7.83 -2.23
CA ARG A 35 13.59 7.86 -1.29
C ARG A 35 13.66 9.21 -0.59
N THR A 36 13.35 10.28 -1.31
CA THR A 36 13.42 11.65 -0.83
C THR A 36 12.05 12.32 -0.86
N PRO A 37 11.80 13.31 0.02
CA PRO A 37 10.54 14.07 -0.02
C PRO A 37 10.41 14.89 -1.29
N ALA A 38 11.52 15.46 -1.80
CA ALA A 38 11.51 16.29 -3.00
C ALA A 38 11.04 15.51 -4.24
N ASP A 39 11.50 14.27 -4.42
CA ASP A 39 11.03 13.41 -5.52
C ASP A 39 9.53 13.11 -5.38
N ALA A 40 9.08 12.82 -4.16
CA ALA A 40 7.69 12.51 -3.87
C ALA A 40 6.77 13.73 -4.11
N GLU A 41 7.17 14.92 -3.68
CA GLU A 41 6.43 16.16 -3.91
C GLU A 41 6.35 16.51 -5.40
N GLY A 42 7.47 16.39 -6.13
CA GLY A 42 7.49 16.60 -7.58
C GLY A 42 6.52 15.66 -8.29
N HIS A 43 6.51 14.39 -7.89
CA HIS A 43 5.59 13.39 -8.44
C HIS A 43 4.12 13.67 -8.07
N LEU A 44 3.86 14.09 -6.83
CA LEU A 44 2.53 14.47 -6.36
C LEU A 44 1.96 15.64 -7.17
N LEU A 45 2.77 16.67 -7.45
CA LEU A 45 2.36 17.81 -8.27
C LEU A 45 1.99 17.36 -9.69
N CYS A 46 2.77 16.48 -10.30
CA CYS A 46 2.44 15.89 -11.60
C CYS A 46 1.12 15.11 -11.55
N LEU A 47 0.94 14.23 -10.55
CA LEU A 47 -0.29 13.45 -10.38
C LEU A 47 -1.54 14.32 -10.23
N ARG A 48 -1.44 15.42 -9.47
CA ARG A 48 -2.54 16.37 -9.30
C ARG A 48 -2.89 17.12 -10.57
N ARG A 49 -1.91 17.38 -11.45
CA ARG A 49 -2.15 18.00 -12.77
C ARG A 49 -2.78 17.02 -13.75
N LEU A 50 -2.33 15.76 -13.73
CA LEU A 50 -2.82 14.72 -14.63
C LEU A 50 -4.24 14.26 -14.25
N ILE A 51 -4.53 14.15 -12.95
CA ILE A 51 -5.80 13.64 -12.44
C ILE A 51 -6.31 14.58 -11.33
N PRO A 52 -6.80 15.79 -11.67
CA PRO A 52 -7.20 16.80 -10.68
C PRO A 52 -8.39 16.36 -9.82
N ASN A 53 -9.21 15.44 -10.32
CA ASN A 53 -10.37 14.89 -9.61
C ASN A 53 -10.00 13.81 -8.59
N ALA A 54 -8.78 13.28 -8.64
CA ALA A 54 -8.31 12.30 -7.67
C ALA A 54 -7.69 12.98 -6.45
N ARG A 55 -7.94 12.39 -5.27
CA ARG A 55 -7.29 12.83 -4.03
C ARG A 55 -6.05 11.99 -3.79
N PHE A 56 -4.93 12.67 -3.58
CA PHE A 56 -3.64 12.07 -3.28
C PHE A 56 -3.13 12.56 -1.94
N VAL A 57 -2.48 11.67 -1.20
CA VAL A 57 -1.86 11.96 0.10
C VAL A 57 -0.41 11.52 0.04
N LEU A 58 0.49 12.44 0.39
CA LEU A 58 1.88 12.14 0.66
C LEU A 58 2.03 11.89 2.16
N PHE A 59 2.59 10.76 2.53
CA PHE A 59 2.89 10.46 3.92
C PHE A 59 4.26 9.79 4.02
N PHE A 60 4.76 9.78 5.24
CA PHE A 60 6.07 9.28 5.55
C PHE A 60 5.93 8.09 6.49
N ASP A 61 6.37 6.95 5.98
CA ASP A 61 6.26 5.62 6.57
C ASP A 61 7.65 5.23 7.09
N ARG A 62 7.91 5.45 8.38
CA ARG A 62 9.20 5.11 9.02
C ARG A 62 9.33 3.64 9.38
N ASP A 63 8.25 2.85 9.34
CA ASP A 63 8.31 1.49 9.86
C ASP A 63 7.22 0.59 9.25
N PRO A 64 7.59 -0.38 8.38
CA PRO A 64 6.64 -1.40 7.95
C PRO A 64 6.24 -2.38 9.08
N ASP A 65 6.91 -2.36 10.24
CA ASP A 65 6.64 -3.24 11.38
C ASP A 65 5.53 -2.72 12.32
N LEU A 66 5.03 -1.50 12.09
CA LEU A 66 3.88 -0.94 12.81
C LEU A 66 2.62 -0.82 11.93
N ALA A 67 2.32 -1.87 11.17
CA ALA A 67 0.91 -2.22 11.00
C ALA A 67 0.55 -3.08 12.22
N PRO A 68 -0.48 -2.76 13.04
CA PRO A 68 -1.05 -3.81 13.86
C PRO A 68 -1.39 -4.95 12.90
N GLN A 69 -0.85 -6.13 13.19
CA GLN A 69 -1.32 -7.39 12.66
C GLN A 69 -2.81 -7.46 13.00
N VAL A 70 -3.67 -6.83 12.21
CA VAL A 70 -5.08 -7.17 12.21
C VAL A 70 -5.12 -8.50 11.50
N GLU A 71 -4.79 -9.54 12.26
CA GLU A 71 -5.32 -10.89 12.07
C GLU A 71 -6.83 -10.72 11.90
N VAL A 72 -7.28 -10.51 10.66
CA VAL A 72 -8.61 -10.96 10.27
C VAL A 72 -8.48 -12.47 10.17
N THR A 73 -8.46 -13.07 11.36
CA THR A 73 -8.55 -14.48 11.64
C THR A 73 -9.81 -14.97 10.93
N SER A 74 -9.59 -15.42 9.70
CA SER A 74 -10.57 -16.09 8.85
C SER A 74 -10.82 -17.47 9.47
N ILE A 75 -11.56 -17.52 10.57
CA ILE A 75 -12.21 -18.75 11.05
C ILE A 75 -13.61 -18.81 10.46
N VAL A 76 -13.69 -18.98 9.15
CA VAL A 76 -14.81 -19.73 8.56
C VAL A 76 -14.21 -20.64 7.49
N ARG A 77 -13.67 -21.78 7.93
CA ARG A 77 -13.42 -22.90 7.01
C ARG A 77 -14.75 -23.64 6.81
N PRO A 78 -15.31 -23.73 5.60
CA PRO A 78 -16.28 -24.77 5.31
C PRO A 78 -15.51 -26.08 5.16
N VAL A 79 -15.51 -26.93 6.19
CA VAL A 79 -15.04 -28.31 6.02
C VAL A 79 -16.10 -29.08 5.26
N ARG A 80 -15.71 -29.57 4.08
CA ARG A 80 -16.52 -30.46 3.25
C ARG A 80 -16.79 -31.75 4.01
N LEU A 81 -18.06 -32.11 4.07
CA LEU A 81 -18.55 -33.43 4.47
C LEU A 81 -18.15 -34.43 3.37
N THR A 82 -17.09 -35.19 3.58
CA THR A 82 -16.83 -36.40 2.77
C THR A 82 -17.42 -37.60 3.51
N HIS A 83 -18.47 -38.13 2.89
CA HIS A 83 -19.11 -39.43 3.11
C HIS A 83 -18.08 -40.56 3.33
N LEU A 84 -18.38 -41.47 4.27
CA LEU A 84 -18.46 -42.93 4.07
C LEU A 84 -18.93 -43.61 5.36
#